data_AF-A0A1I0J9G4-F1
#
_entry.id   AF-A0A1I0J9G4-F1
#
_cell.length_a   1.000
_cell.length_b   1.000
_cell.length_c   1.000
_cell.angle_alpha   90.00
_cell.angle_beta   90.00
_cell.angle_gamma   90.00
#
_symmetry.space_group_name_H-M   'P 1'
#
loop_
_entity.id
_entity.type
_entity.pdbx_description
1 polymer ?
#
loop_
_entity_poly.entity_id
_entity_poly.type
_entity_poly.pdbx_seq_one_letter_code
_entity_poly.pdbx_strand_id
1 'polypeptide(L)'
;MNGIAGHTFGQPLSAFSDLELMDKNPGDVMDTYIYRGTKGWFGKHKQEVPSQFYYFLDGKFCQFYAVGNAEALRTEATYLFGPGLEQSPNRFWDGPRARAIYSEQAVAFGREGRLTVLSKPVEEELKVREQNRLKAENAE
;
A
#
# COMPACT_ATOMS: atom_id res chain seq x y z
N MET A 1 0.04 -11.52 8.41
CA MET A 1 0.23 -10.52 7.34
C MET A 1 1.65 -9.98 7.39
N ASN A 2 2.43 -10.17 6.32
CA ASN A 2 3.87 -9.80 6.25
C ASN A 2 4.24 -9.14 4.90
N GLY A 3 3.27 -8.62 4.17
CA GLY A 3 3.41 -8.12 2.81
C GLY A 3 2.12 -8.36 2.01
N ILE A 4 2.27 -8.48 0.69
CA ILE A 4 1.21 -8.89 -0.25
C ILE A 4 1.57 -10.23 -0.90
N ALA A 5 0.66 -10.83 -1.68
CA ALA A 5 0.97 -12.05 -2.39
C ALA A 5 2.22 -11.88 -3.28
N GLY A 6 3.22 -12.76 -3.08
CA GLY A 6 4.49 -12.74 -3.83
C GLY A 6 5.58 -11.80 -3.29
N HIS A 7 5.24 -10.85 -2.39
CA HIS A 7 6.19 -9.87 -1.89
C HIS A 7 6.07 -9.64 -0.39
N THR A 8 7.17 -9.76 0.34
CA THR A 8 7.24 -9.53 1.80
C THR A 8 7.88 -8.20 2.13
N PHE A 9 7.39 -7.53 3.17
CA PHE A 9 8.00 -6.30 3.67
C PHE A 9 9.48 -6.50 4.01
N GLY A 10 10.28 -5.47 3.73
CA GLY A 10 11.73 -5.49 3.88
C GLY A 10 12.50 -6.00 2.66
N GLN A 11 11.83 -6.58 1.66
CA GLN A 11 12.50 -7.00 0.42
C GLN A 11 13.12 -5.80 -0.31
N PRO A 12 14.32 -5.96 -0.90
CA PRO A 12 14.94 -4.93 -1.70
C PRO A 12 14.23 -4.78 -3.05
N LEU A 13 14.40 -3.63 -3.71
CA LEU A 13 13.85 -3.39 -5.06
C LEU A 13 14.23 -4.47 -6.08
N SER A 14 15.43 -5.05 -5.97
CA SER A 14 15.88 -6.16 -6.84
C SER A 14 15.00 -7.42 -6.80
N ALA A 15 14.16 -7.58 -5.78
CA ALA A 15 13.18 -8.67 -5.72
C ALA A 15 11.92 -8.41 -6.59
N PHE A 16 11.86 -7.26 -7.26
CA PHE A 16 10.73 -6.81 -8.06
C PHE A 16 11.19 -6.55 -9.50
N SER A 17 10.70 -7.36 -10.44
CA SER A 17 11.13 -7.30 -11.85
C SER A 17 10.43 -6.24 -12.69
N ASP A 18 9.23 -5.82 -12.29
CA ASP A 18 8.32 -5.04 -13.15
C ASP A 18 7.82 -3.76 -12.49
N LEU A 19 8.69 -3.11 -11.71
CA LEU A 19 8.42 -1.82 -11.06
C LEU A 19 9.12 -0.67 -11.80
N GLU A 20 8.39 0.41 -12.00
CA GLU A 20 8.88 1.64 -12.60
C GLU A 20 8.81 2.77 -11.57
N LEU A 21 9.94 3.47 -11.35
CA LEU A 21 10.02 4.58 -10.41
C LEU A 21 9.14 5.73 -10.89
N MET A 22 8.34 6.29 -9.97
CA MET A 22 7.58 7.50 -10.22
C MET A 22 8.34 8.74 -9.77
N ASP A 23 8.03 9.88 -10.40
CA ASP A 23 8.54 11.17 -9.95
C ASP A 23 8.18 11.41 -8.48
N LYS A 24 9.20 11.82 -7.72
CA LYS A 24 9.10 12.04 -6.28
C LYS A 24 8.81 13.51 -6.01
N ASN A 25 7.79 13.80 -5.19
CA ASN A 25 7.54 15.18 -4.80
C ASN A 25 8.59 15.66 -3.79
N PRO A 26 8.94 16.96 -3.78
CA PRO A 26 9.77 17.53 -2.72
C PRO A 26 9.16 17.22 -1.34
N GLY A 27 9.95 16.62 -0.45
CA GLY A 27 9.54 16.27 0.91
C GLY A 27 9.04 14.83 1.10
N ASP A 28 8.81 14.07 0.03
CA ASP A 28 8.48 12.65 0.16
C ASP A 28 9.67 11.87 0.75
N VAL A 29 9.43 11.08 1.78
CA VAL A 29 10.47 10.24 2.39
C VAL A 29 10.56 8.86 1.75
N MET A 30 9.47 8.38 1.13
CA MET A 30 9.40 7.10 0.45
C MET A 30 9.57 7.27 -1.06
N ASP A 31 10.17 6.28 -1.70
CA ASP A 31 10.18 6.16 -3.16
C ASP A 31 8.93 5.39 -3.59
N THR A 32 8.23 5.90 -4.59
CA THR A 32 6.99 5.30 -5.11
C THR A 32 7.26 4.66 -6.46
N TYR A 33 6.82 3.42 -6.62
CA TYR A 33 6.94 2.68 -7.86
C TYR A 33 5.56 2.22 -8.34
N ILE A 34 5.32 2.24 -9.64
CA ILE A 34 4.13 1.68 -10.27
C ILE A 34 4.43 0.30 -10.84
N TYR A 35 3.50 -0.64 -10.69
CA TYR A 35 3.65 -1.99 -11.24
C TYR A 35 3.24 -2.10 -12.70
N ARG A 36 4.19 -2.45 -13.56
CA ARG A 36 4.00 -2.64 -15.01
C ARG A 36 3.87 -4.10 -15.44
N GLY A 37 4.12 -5.05 -14.55
CA GLY A 37 4.01 -6.48 -14.85
C GLY A 37 2.57 -6.99 -15.00
N THR A 38 2.45 -8.27 -15.38
CA THR A 38 1.17 -8.97 -15.62
C THR A 38 0.99 -10.21 -14.75
N LYS A 39 1.91 -10.43 -13.80
CA LYS A 39 1.95 -11.62 -12.94
C LYS A 39 1.18 -11.39 -11.64
N GLY A 40 0.82 -12.49 -10.98
CA GLY A 40 -0.01 -12.46 -9.76
C GLY A 40 -1.46 -12.04 -10.03
N TRP A 41 -2.28 -12.00 -8.98
CA TRP A 41 -3.69 -11.60 -9.11
C TRP A 41 -3.81 -10.16 -9.62
N PHE A 42 -3.08 -9.22 -9.00
CA PHE A 42 -3.11 -7.80 -9.38
C PHE A 42 -2.64 -7.55 -10.81
N GLY A 43 -1.62 -8.26 -11.30
CA GLY A 43 -1.18 -8.14 -12.70
C GLY A 43 -2.22 -8.65 -13.71
N LYS A 44 -2.97 -9.69 -13.36
CA LYS A 44 -4.05 -10.25 -14.20
C LYS A 44 -5.31 -9.37 -14.23
N HIS A 45 -5.58 -8.64 -13.14
CA HIS A 45 -6.78 -7.79 -12.99
C HIS A 45 -6.46 -6.31 -13.22
N LYS A 46 -5.46 -5.98 -14.04
CA LYS A 46 -5.05 -4.59 -14.29
C LYS A 46 -6.14 -3.69 -14.88
N GLN A 47 -7.11 -4.26 -15.60
CA GLN A 47 -8.24 -3.48 -16.10
C GLN A 47 -9.19 -3.06 -14.97
N GLU A 48 -9.35 -3.92 -13.96
CA GLU A 48 -10.18 -3.65 -12.78
C GLU A 48 -9.43 -2.85 -11.72
N VAL A 49 -8.12 -3.08 -11.57
CA VAL A 49 -7.24 -2.45 -10.59
C VAL A 49 -6.05 -1.80 -11.31
N PRO A 50 -6.27 -0.69 -12.03
CA PRO A 50 -5.25 -0.08 -12.88
C PRO A 50 -4.11 0.57 -12.11
N SER A 51 -4.38 1.00 -10.89
CA SER A 51 -3.45 1.75 -10.05
C SER A 51 -2.90 0.85 -8.96
N GLN A 52 -1.61 0.50 -9.07
CA GLN A 52 -0.92 -0.40 -8.15
C GLN A 52 0.45 0.19 -7.84
N PHE A 53 0.64 0.62 -6.61
CA PHE A 53 1.81 1.34 -6.15
C PHE A 53 2.53 0.59 -5.04
N TYR A 54 3.85 0.58 -5.14
CA TYR A 54 4.76 -0.05 -4.21
C TYR A 54 5.67 1.03 -3.66
N TYR A 55 5.70 1.15 -2.34
CA TYR A 55 6.50 2.15 -1.66
C TYR A 55 7.69 1.49 -0.99
N PHE A 56 8.82 2.18 -1.09
CA PHE A 56 10.08 1.78 -0.49
C PHE A 56 10.58 2.88 0.43
N LEU A 57 10.98 2.49 1.64
CA LEU A 57 11.74 3.35 2.55
C LEU A 57 13.17 2.80 2.62
N ASP A 58 14.16 3.66 2.35
CA ASP A 58 15.58 3.29 2.30
C ASP A 58 15.85 2.02 1.47
N GLY A 59 15.20 1.92 0.30
CA GLY A 59 15.33 0.79 -0.63
C GLY A 59 14.62 -0.51 -0.20
N LYS A 60 13.83 -0.48 0.89
CA LYS A 60 13.09 -1.65 1.40
C LYS A 60 11.58 -1.46 1.22
N PHE A 61 10.93 -2.48 0.66
CA PHE A 61 9.48 -2.49 0.46
C PHE A 61 8.74 -2.36 1.80
N CYS A 62 7.86 -1.37 1.91
CA CYS A 62 7.20 -1.03 3.18
C CYS A 62 5.69 -0.85 3.07
N GLN A 63 5.16 -0.53 1.89
CA GLN A 63 3.74 -0.33 1.69
C GLN A 63 3.31 -0.71 0.27
N PHE A 64 2.13 -1.30 0.15
CA PHE A 64 1.42 -1.48 -1.10
C PHE A 64 0.12 -0.68 -1.07
N TYR A 65 -0.21 -0.06 -2.19
CA TYR A 65 -1.45 0.67 -2.39
C TYR A 65 -2.08 0.27 -3.73
N ALA A 66 -3.37 -0.02 -3.72
CA ALA A 66 -4.11 -0.34 -4.93
C ALA A 66 -5.43 0.43 -4.99
N VAL A 67 -5.80 0.86 -6.20
CA VAL A 67 -7.07 1.55 -6.49
C VAL A 67 -7.70 0.94 -7.72
N GLY A 68 -9.02 0.74 -7.67
CA GLY A 68 -9.76 0.17 -8.79
C GLY A 68 -11.22 -0.10 -8.47
N ASN A 69 -11.80 -1.05 -9.21
CA ASN A 69 -13.13 -1.59 -8.99
C ASN A 69 -13.27 -2.09 -7.54
N ALA A 70 -14.24 -1.53 -6.82
CA ALA A 70 -14.48 -1.86 -5.42
C ALA A 70 -14.75 -3.35 -5.18
N GLU A 71 -15.61 -3.98 -5.97
CA GLU A 71 -16.01 -5.37 -5.74
C GLU A 71 -14.85 -6.35 -5.93
N ALA A 72 -14.09 -6.19 -7.03
CA ALA A 72 -12.92 -7.01 -7.31
C ALA A 72 -11.86 -6.84 -6.21
N LEU A 73 -11.56 -5.60 -5.82
CA LEU A 73 -10.52 -5.31 -4.82
C LEU A 73 -10.93 -5.76 -3.41
N ARG A 74 -12.22 -5.63 -3.04
CA ARG A 74 -12.76 -6.15 -1.78
C ARG A 74 -12.65 -7.66 -1.72
N THR A 75 -12.99 -8.35 -2.81
CA THR A 75 -12.93 -9.81 -2.90
C THR A 75 -11.49 -10.28 -2.72
N GLU A 76 -10.54 -9.66 -3.40
CA GLU A 76 -9.13 -10.00 -3.25
C GLU A 76 -8.59 -9.68 -1.85
N ALA A 77 -8.90 -8.50 -1.30
CA ALA A 77 -8.49 -8.16 0.07
C ALA A 77 -9.03 -9.18 1.09
N THR A 78 -10.26 -9.64 0.91
CA THR A 78 -10.87 -10.67 1.75
C THR A 78 -10.20 -12.03 1.57
N TYR A 79 -9.82 -12.39 0.34
CA TYR A 79 -9.05 -13.61 0.06
C TYR A 79 -7.67 -13.59 0.72
N LEU A 80 -6.95 -12.46 0.62
CA LEU A 80 -5.59 -12.31 1.13
C LEU A 80 -5.52 -12.22 2.67
N PHE A 81 -6.49 -11.54 3.29
CA PHE A 81 -6.40 -11.16 4.71
C PHE A 81 -7.52 -11.76 5.58
N GLY A 82 -8.50 -12.44 4.98
CA GLY A 82 -9.69 -12.94 5.66
C GLY A 82 -10.79 -11.88 5.80
N PRO A 83 -11.83 -12.11 6.63
CA PRO A 83 -13.02 -11.25 6.69
C PRO A 83 -12.76 -9.83 7.18
N GLY A 84 -11.73 -9.62 8.01
CA GLY A 84 -11.41 -8.30 8.58
C GLY A 84 -12.45 -7.80 9.59
N LEU A 85 -12.16 -6.65 10.20
CA LEU A 85 -13.08 -5.91 11.04
C LEU A 85 -13.76 -4.83 10.20
N GLU A 86 -15.07 -4.93 10.04
CA GLU A 86 -15.86 -3.94 9.30
C GLU A 86 -16.23 -2.76 10.19
N GLN A 87 -15.82 -1.56 9.78
CA GLN A 87 -16.15 -0.29 10.40
C GLN A 87 -16.50 0.68 9.27
N SER A 88 -17.75 0.62 8.82
CA SER A 88 -18.24 1.33 7.63
C SER A 88 -17.75 2.80 7.56
N PRO A 89 -17.19 3.24 6.41
CA PRO A 89 -17.10 2.56 5.12
C PRO A 89 -15.83 1.71 4.94
N ASN A 90 -15.10 1.44 6.02
CA ASN A 90 -13.79 0.82 5.98
C ASN A 90 -13.82 -0.64 6.46
N ARG A 91 -12.83 -1.40 6.03
CA ARG A 91 -12.50 -2.72 6.55
C ARG A 91 -11.03 -2.75 6.95
N PHE A 92 -10.78 -3.26 8.14
CA PHE A 92 -9.46 -3.24 8.77
C PHE A 92 -8.95 -4.65 9.02
N TRP A 93 -7.65 -4.85 8.78
CA TRP A 93 -6.93 -6.04 9.23
C TRP A 93 -5.71 -5.58 9.99
N ASP A 94 -5.63 -5.95 11.26
CA ASP A 94 -4.48 -5.62 12.10
C ASP A 94 -3.69 -6.88 12.43
N GLY A 95 -2.55 -7.05 11.76
CA GLY A 95 -1.64 -8.16 11.98
C GLY A 95 -0.46 -7.78 12.88
N PRO A 96 0.33 -8.75 13.34
CA PRO A 96 1.51 -8.47 14.17
C PRO A 96 2.59 -7.63 13.47
N ARG A 97 2.73 -7.76 12.14
CA ARG A 97 3.81 -7.11 11.36
C ARG A 97 3.31 -6.06 10.36
N ALA A 98 2.01 -5.99 10.16
CA ALA A 98 1.42 -5.16 9.12
C ALA A 98 -0.02 -4.83 9.48
N ARG A 99 -0.52 -3.73 8.92
CA ARG A 99 -1.95 -3.40 8.89
C ARG A 99 -2.43 -3.22 7.46
N ALA A 100 -3.68 -3.58 7.20
CA ALA A 100 -4.34 -3.34 5.92
C ALA A 100 -5.65 -2.60 6.16
N ILE A 101 -5.96 -1.69 5.25
CA ILE A 101 -7.19 -0.90 5.25
C ILE A 101 -7.76 -0.98 3.85
N TYR A 102 -9.01 -1.39 3.76
CA TYR A 102 -9.81 -1.28 2.55
C TYR A 102 -10.91 -0.24 2.79
N SER A 103 -11.17 0.59 1.79
CA SER A 103 -12.28 1.54 1.82
C SER A 103 -12.95 1.65 0.45
N GLU A 104 -14.22 2.03 0.47
CA GLU A 104 -15.01 2.30 -0.74
C GLU A 104 -15.43 3.76 -0.78
N GLN A 105 -15.30 4.37 -1.96
CA GLN A 105 -15.79 5.72 -2.22
C GLN A 105 -16.71 5.70 -3.44
N ALA A 106 -17.85 6.38 -3.34
CA ALA A 106 -18.71 6.62 -4.50
C ALA A 106 -18.01 7.57 -5.50
N VAL A 107 -18.03 7.21 -6.77
CA VAL A 107 -17.49 8.00 -7.89
C VAL A 107 -18.55 8.14 -8.98
N ALA A 108 -18.31 9.01 -9.98
CA ALA A 108 -19.30 9.33 -11.02
C ALA A 108 -19.91 8.10 -11.72
N PHE A 109 -19.15 7.00 -11.86
CA PHE A 109 -19.60 5.76 -12.49
C PHE A 109 -19.36 4.53 -11.60
N GLY A 110 -19.91 4.55 -10.38
CA GLY A 110 -19.92 3.39 -9.48
C GLY A 110 -19.15 3.62 -8.18
N ARG A 111 -18.36 2.62 -7.76
CA ARG A 111 -17.55 2.69 -6.55
C ARG A 111 -16.09 2.38 -6.84
N GLU A 112 -15.23 3.22 -6.31
CA GLU A 112 -13.79 3.02 -6.29
C GLU A 112 -13.40 2.36 -4.95
N GLY A 113 -12.71 1.23 -5.04
CA GLY A 113 -12.08 0.59 -3.90
C GLY A 113 -10.65 1.07 -3.74
N ARG A 114 -10.22 1.24 -2.51
CA ARG A 114 -8.83 1.57 -2.14
C ARG A 114 -8.34 0.56 -1.13
N LEU A 115 -7.18 -0.03 -1.39
CA LEU A 115 -6.52 -0.97 -0.50
C LEU A 115 -5.14 -0.44 -0.16
N THR A 116 -4.85 -0.24 1.13
CA THR A 116 -3.53 0.10 1.65
C THR A 116 -3.05 -1.02 2.56
N VAL A 117 -1.84 -1.52 2.33
CA VAL A 117 -1.17 -2.52 3.18
C VAL A 117 0.18 -1.94 3.61
N LEU A 118 0.38 -1.75 4.91
CA LEU A 118 1.53 -1.04 5.48
C LEU A 118 2.26 -1.91 6.50
N SER A 119 3.58 -1.90 6.44
CA SER A 119 4.48 -2.49 7.43
C SER A 119 4.44 -1.69 8.73
N LYS A 120 4.14 -2.35 9.87
CA LYS A 120 4.11 -1.70 11.19
C LYS A 120 5.48 -1.16 11.63
N PRO A 121 6.60 -1.91 11.51
CA PRO A 121 7.92 -1.38 11.84
C PRO A 121 8.26 -0.09 11.09
N VAL A 122 7.92 -0.03 9.79
CA VAL A 122 8.18 1.16 8.98
C VAL A 122 7.23 2.30 9.35
N GLU A 123 5.97 2.00 9.70
CA GLU A 123 5.06 3.01 10.21
C GLU A 123 5.59 3.70 11.48
N GLU A 124 6.15 2.93 12.42
CA GLU A 124 6.77 3.47 13.63
C GLU A 124 7.99 4.32 13.29
N GLU A 125 8.83 3.86 12.37
CA GLU A 125 9.98 4.61 11.88
C GLU A 125 9.59 5.95 11.22
N LEU A 126 8.55 5.95 10.37
CA LEU A 126 8.02 7.17 9.76
C LEU A 126 7.49 8.14 10.82
N LYS A 127 6.78 7.65 11.84
CA LYS A 127 6.31 8.48 12.96
C LYS A 127 7.47 9.11 13.74
N VAL A 128 8.54 8.36 14.00
CA VAL A 128 9.74 8.88 14.67
C VAL A 128 10.44 9.95 13.82
N ARG A 129 10.62 9.70 12.52
CA ARG A 129 11.20 10.69 11.58
C ARG A 129 10.39 11.97 11.55
N GLU A 130 9.07 11.87 11.46
CA GLU A 130 8.17 13.02 11.44
C GLU A 130 8.19 13.81 12.77
N GLN A 131 8.17 13.11 13.91
CA GLN A 131 8.31 13.77 15.21
C GLN A 131 9.65 14.49 15.36
N ASN A 132 10.74 13.91 14.86
CA ASN A 132 12.05 14.56 14.89
C ASN A 132 12.10 15.79 13.97
N ARG A 133 11.47 15.73 12.79
CA ARG A 133 11.33 16.88 11.88
C ARG A 133 10.58 18.03 12.55
N LEU A 134 9.40 17.76 13.12
CA LEU A 134 8.59 18.77 13.82
C LEU A 134 9.32 19.36 15.04
N LYS A 135 10.14 18.58 15.75
CA LYS A 135 10.98 19.10 16.84
C LYS A 135 12.09 20.02 16.34
N ALA A 136 12.72 19.70 15.21
CA ALA A 136 13.75 20.53 14.61
C ALA A 136 13.17 21.86 14.12
N GLU A 137 12.01 21.84 13.45
CA GLU A 137 11.32 23.04 12.95
C GLU A 137 10.82 23.96 14.08
N ASN A 138 10.45 23.41 15.22
CA ASN A 138 10.04 24.20 16.40
C ASN A 138 11.23 24.72 17.25
N ALA A 139 12.46 24.31 16.93
CA ALA A 139 13.67 24.72 17.64
C ALA A 139 14.44 25.84 16.91
N GLU A 140 14.00 26.20 15.70
CA GLU A 140 14.43 27.39 14.93
C GLU A 140 13.52 28.59 15.21
#